data_AF-A0A834NE77-F1
#
_entry.id   AF-A0A834NE77-F1
#
_cell.length_a   1.000
_cell.length_b   1.000
_cell.length_c   1.000
_cell.angle_alpha   90.00
_cell.angle_beta   90.00
_cell.angle_gamma   90.00
#
_symmetry.space_group_name_H-M   'P 1'
#
loop_
_entity.id
_entity.type
_entity.pdbx_description
1 polymer ?
#
loop_
_entity_poly.entity_id
_entity_poly.type
_entity_poly.pdbx_seq_one_letter_code
_entity_poly.pdbx_strand_id
1 'polypeptide(L)'
;MWLEECDSFAELCRGYLPYYLLIVLPIFIIISPVNPVTASHEFPVYRMHQHDLHGIPHGCRSASISLEARSITGWSTSRHCVITKALDLTPSMFQSIKIKAGALVIILPEKLNELTLDEKEHIMNLEKAMLSDTETSIAVYFATWHPDLQTILDDITDGSMTDEKSHSAAEAIFNSISASGYQVVVASSQPMVKNDAKIAILHGKLTGTGAEEKLPTIAIVTHYDSASVAPELSFGADSNASGVAMLLELARLFSALYSTGRSRPHYNLVFIATGAGKLNYQGSKKWLEDQLDGLEGSVIQDAAYVICLDTVSATNNLYVHVSKPPKENSSGGMFYKELKSVADSLNTVHVEGVHKKINLAEETLAWEHERFSIRRLPAATLSTLKSHEDPARNTILDIMKEGQTDRLYKHTQVIAEALARHIYNLSSNHIFAESLEVSKESLSLWFTYLASQPRAAPLLVDKNNILIATLKESMSRYLGDVKITLHGPDKQDPEFIFYDVTKAVLNVYSVKPAVFDLFLTVAIVMYLGLLYVIVHNFPRAYFLAIRLSTKGKNHFCYPHMSTKSDNLAQIPLNADPNPIICDLGDFHEPYEMRRPLY
;
A
#
# COMPACT_ATOMS: atom_id res chain seq x y z
N MET A 1 5.81 -73.19 -18.62
CA MET A 1 6.94 -72.25 -18.67
C MET A 1 6.53 -70.79 -18.89
N TRP A 2 5.25 -70.44 -19.08
CA TRP A 2 4.77 -69.04 -19.24
C TRP A 2 3.85 -68.56 -18.11
N LEU A 3 3.63 -69.38 -17.06
CA LEU A 3 2.88 -68.97 -15.86
C LEU A 3 3.81 -68.37 -14.78
N GLU A 4 5.09 -68.77 -14.76
CA GLU A 4 6.09 -68.23 -13.82
C GLU A 4 6.48 -66.76 -14.13
N GLU A 5 6.39 -66.32 -15.39
CA GLU A 5 6.71 -64.93 -15.75
C GLU A 5 5.61 -63.92 -15.35
N CYS A 6 4.34 -64.35 -15.26
CA CYS A 6 3.25 -63.50 -14.79
C CYS A 6 3.26 -63.33 -13.26
N ASP A 7 3.59 -64.38 -12.51
CA ASP A 7 3.77 -64.30 -11.05
C ASP A 7 4.98 -63.44 -10.68
N SER A 8 6.07 -63.52 -11.46
CA SER A 8 7.25 -62.66 -11.29
C SER A 8 6.95 -61.16 -11.50
N PHE A 9 6.09 -60.82 -12.48
CA PHE A 9 5.67 -59.43 -12.72
C PHE A 9 4.70 -58.91 -11.64
N ALA A 10 3.83 -59.78 -11.11
CA ALA A 10 2.94 -59.45 -10.01
C ALA A 10 3.70 -59.26 -8.68
N GLU A 11 4.75 -60.05 -8.42
CA GLU A 11 5.67 -59.87 -7.29
C GLU A 11 6.52 -58.60 -7.43
N LEU A 12 6.97 -58.25 -8.63
CA LEU A 12 7.69 -57.00 -8.91
C LEU A 12 6.83 -55.77 -8.57
N CYS A 13 5.54 -55.79 -8.92
CA CYS A 13 4.57 -54.76 -8.59
C CYS A 13 4.23 -54.70 -7.09
N ARG A 14 4.24 -55.84 -6.38
CA ARG A 14 3.95 -55.91 -4.93
C ARG A 14 5.13 -55.55 -4.03
N GLY A 15 6.36 -55.82 -4.46
CA GLY A 15 7.56 -55.68 -3.63
C GLY A 15 8.32 -54.37 -3.84
N TYR A 16 8.86 -54.17 -5.04
CA TYR A 16 9.91 -53.17 -5.27
C TYR A 16 9.44 -51.90 -5.97
N LEU A 17 8.36 -51.98 -6.75
CA LEU A 17 7.79 -50.83 -7.46
C LEU A 17 7.42 -49.63 -6.56
N PRO A 18 6.83 -49.78 -5.35
CA PRO A 18 6.57 -48.63 -4.47
C PRO A 18 7.86 -47.99 -3.91
N TYR A 19 8.91 -48.77 -3.67
CA TYR A 19 10.22 -48.25 -3.24
C TYR A 19 10.94 -47.52 -4.38
N TYR A 20 10.86 -48.05 -5.61
CA TYR A 20 11.37 -47.35 -6.78
C TYR A 20 10.60 -46.06 -7.01
N LEU A 21 9.27 -46.03 -6.88
CA LEU A 21 8.48 -44.78 -6.96
C LEU A 21 8.91 -43.76 -5.89
N LEU A 22 9.14 -44.19 -4.64
CA LEU A 22 9.62 -43.31 -3.56
C LEU A 22 11.00 -42.72 -3.79
N ILE A 23 11.87 -43.38 -4.57
CA ILE A 23 13.23 -42.90 -4.87
C ILE A 23 13.26 -42.12 -6.19
N VAL A 24 12.55 -42.63 -7.20
CA VAL A 24 12.52 -42.10 -8.56
C VAL A 24 11.71 -40.80 -8.62
N LEU A 25 10.62 -40.67 -7.86
CA LEU A 25 9.78 -39.47 -7.87
C LEU A 25 10.49 -38.23 -7.29
N PRO A 26 11.21 -38.30 -6.15
CA PRO A 26 12.06 -37.19 -5.69
C PRO A 26 13.20 -36.87 -6.66
N ILE A 27 13.83 -37.88 -7.27
CA ILE A 27 14.89 -37.68 -8.26
C ILE A 27 14.32 -36.97 -9.51
N PHE A 28 13.12 -37.33 -9.97
CA PHE A 28 12.45 -36.63 -11.06
C PHE A 28 12.08 -35.18 -10.71
N ILE A 29 11.71 -34.90 -9.46
CA ILE A 29 11.45 -33.51 -9.00
C ILE A 29 12.75 -32.71 -8.97
N ILE A 30 13.88 -33.32 -8.56
CA ILE A 30 15.20 -32.65 -8.49
C ILE A 30 15.80 -32.43 -9.90
N ILE A 31 15.61 -33.39 -10.81
CA ILE A 31 16.10 -33.31 -12.20
C ILE A 31 15.16 -32.46 -13.07
N SER A 32 13.91 -32.27 -12.65
CA SER A 32 12.96 -31.41 -13.35
C SER A 32 13.54 -29.99 -13.44
N PRO A 33 13.62 -29.39 -14.64
CA PRO A 33 14.03 -28.00 -14.81
C PRO A 33 13.02 -27.00 -14.22
N VAL A 34 11.85 -27.49 -13.76
CA VAL A 34 10.78 -26.68 -13.17
C VAL A 34 10.96 -26.65 -11.66
N ASN A 35 11.66 -25.63 -11.16
CA ASN A 35 11.78 -25.40 -9.73
C ASN A 35 10.46 -24.79 -9.22
N PRO A 36 9.70 -25.43 -8.31
CA PRO A 36 8.41 -24.92 -7.84
C PRO A 36 8.51 -23.54 -7.17
N VAL A 37 9.71 -23.13 -6.76
CA VAL A 37 9.99 -21.81 -6.17
C VAL A 37 9.84 -20.67 -7.19
N THR A 38 10.10 -20.90 -8.49
CA THR A 38 9.95 -19.86 -9.52
C THR A 38 8.48 -19.61 -9.92
N ALA A 39 7.52 -20.29 -9.29
CA ALA A 39 6.10 -20.15 -9.58
C ALA A 39 5.36 -19.20 -8.63
N SER A 40 6.02 -18.69 -7.58
CA SER A 40 5.43 -17.79 -6.58
C SER A 40 6.37 -16.63 -6.28
N HIS A 41 5.92 -15.41 -6.55
CA HIS A 41 6.64 -14.19 -6.19
C HIS A 41 5.87 -13.39 -5.14
N GLU A 42 6.59 -12.83 -4.17
CA GLU A 42 6.02 -12.03 -3.08
C GLU A 42 6.54 -10.59 -3.16
N PHE A 43 5.63 -9.62 -3.24
CA PHE A 43 5.98 -8.20 -3.31
C PHE A 43 5.29 -7.40 -2.20
N PRO A 44 5.98 -6.45 -1.54
CA PRO A 44 5.30 -5.51 -0.65
C PRO A 44 4.45 -4.55 -1.48
N VAL A 45 3.19 -4.41 -1.11
CA VAL A 45 2.25 -3.49 -1.75
C VAL A 45 1.57 -2.59 -0.73
N TYR A 46 1.25 -1.38 -1.16
CA TYR A 46 0.71 -0.32 -0.33
C TYR A 46 -0.70 0.00 -0.79
N ARG A 47 -1.67 -0.09 0.12
CA ARG A 47 -3.08 0.12 -0.23
C ARG A 47 -3.34 1.62 -0.41
N MET A 48 -4.22 1.95 -1.36
CA MET A 48 -4.81 3.28 -1.43
C MET A 48 -5.45 3.65 -0.09
N HIS A 49 -5.36 4.93 0.28
CA HIS A 49 -5.85 5.43 1.55
C HIS A 49 -7.36 5.16 1.69
N GLN A 50 -7.81 4.76 2.87
CA GLN A 50 -9.21 4.60 3.21
C GLN A 50 -9.49 5.37 4.49
N HIS A 51 -10.41 6.32 4.41
CA HIS A 51 -10.83 7.13 5.55
C HIS A 51 -12.22 7.72 5.28
N ASP A 52 -12.92 8.11 6.33
CA ASP A 52 -14.16 8.88 6.21
C ASP A 52 -13.94 10.25 6.84
N LEU A 53 -14.40 11.30 6.17
CA LEU A 53 -14.35 12.68 6.67
C LEU A 53 -15.78 13.20 6.75
N HIS A 54 -16.21 13.61 7.94
CA HIS A 54 -17.58 14.10 8.17
C HIS A 54 -18.67 13.16 7.61
N GLY A 55 -18.45 11.84 7.74
CA GLY A 55 -19.36 10.81 7.23
C GLY A 55 -19.27 10.52 5.71
N ILE A 56 -18.43 11.26 4.97
CA ILE A 56 -18.19 11.02 3.54
C ILE A 56 -17.06 10.00 3.39
N PRO A 57 -17.30 8.86 2.72
CA PRO A 57 -16.26 7.88 2.47
C PRO A 57 -15.27 8.38 1.42
N HIS A 58 -13.97 8.25 1.73
CA HIS A 58 -12.86 8.54 0.83
C HIS A 58 -11.98 7.30 0.56
N GLY A 59 -11.62 7.10 -0.70
CA GLY A 59 -10.65 6.11 -1.16
C GLY A 59 -11.19 4.67 -1.29
N CYS A 60 -10.32 3.66 -1.13
CA CYS A 60 -10.67 2.27 -1.48
C CYS A 60 -11.39 1.51 -0.34
N ARG A 61 -12.39 0.68 -0.66
CA ARG A 61 -13.18 -0.09 0.32
C ARG A 61 -12.87 -1.57 0.40
N SER A 62 -12.22 -2.11 -0.63
CA SER A 62 -11.81 -3.52 -0.66
C SER A 62 -10.31 -3.67 -0.43
N ALA A 63 -9.92 -4.73 0.27
CA ALA A 63 -8.52 -5.05 0.55
C ALA A 63 -8.09 -6.39 -0.06
N SER A 64 -8.91 -7.43 0.06
CA SER A 64 -8.54 -8.77 -0.41
C SER A 64 -8.58 -8.87 -1.92
N ILE A 65 -7.55 -9.50 -2.51
CA ILE A 65 -7.51 -9.81 -3.95
C ILE A 65 -7.30 -11.32 -4.11
N SER A 66 -8.06 -11.94 -5.01
CA SER A 66 -7.83 -13.32 -5.45
C SER A 66 -8.37 -13.44 -6.88
N LEU A 67 -7.67 -12.83 -7.82
CA LEU A 67 -8.14 -12.62 -9.20
C LEU A 67 -7.03 -12.93 -10.20
N GLU A 68 -7.42 -13.20 -11.44
CA GLU A 68 -6.48 -13.41 -12.54
C GLU A 68 -5.87 -12.07 -12.99
N ALA A 69 -4.56 -12.01 -13.15
CA ALA A 69 -3.86 -10.82 -13.60
C ALA A 69 -4.03 -10.60 -15.10
N ARG A 70 -4.38 -9.38 -15.50
CA ARG A 70 -4.47 -8.96 -16.91
C ARG A 70 -3.84 -7.58 -17.11
N SER A 71 -3.35 -7.35 -18.33
CA SER A 71 -2.80 -6.07 -18.77
C SER A 71 -3.92 -5.03 -18.90
N ILE A 72 -3.55 -3.76 -19.08
CA ILE A 72 -4.50 -2.65 -19.26
C ILE A 72 -5.35 -2.75 -20.54
N THR A 73 -4.92 -3.54 -21.53
CA THR A 73 -5.64 -3.75 -22.80
C THR A 73 -6.44 -5.06 -22.80
N GLY A 74 -5.98 -6.09 -22.07
CA GLY A 74 -6.55 -7.43 -22.10
C GLY A 74 -7.66 -7.72 -21.08
N TRP A 75 -8.14 -6.72 -20.34
CA TRP A 75 -9.15 -6.91 -19.29
C TRP A 75 -10.57 -6.57 -19.77
N SER A 76 -11.56 -7.38 -19.38
CA SER A 76 -12.96 -7.17 -19.76
C SER A 76 -13.97 -7.43 -18.64
N THR A 77 -13.60 -8.18 -17.60
CA THR A 77 -14.51 -8.63 -16.54
C THR A 77 -14.02 -8.23 -15.15
N SER A 78 -14.93 -8.27 -14.18
CA SER A 78 -14.64 -8.07 -12.76
C SER A 78 -13.85 -9.20 -12.11
N ARG A 79 -13.61 -10.31 -12.83
CA ARG A 79 -12.78 -11.43 -12.37
C ARG A 79 -11.27 -11.19 -12.57
N HIS A 80 -10.92 -10.08 -13.21
CA HIS A 80 -9.54 -9.73 -13.50
C HIS A 80 -9.01 -8.65 -12.55
N CYS A 81 -7.76 -8.79 -12.16
CA CYS A 81 -6.93 -7.76 -11.54
C CYS A 81 -6.09 -7.11 -12.63
N VAL A 82 -6.25 -5.80 -12.83
CA VAL A 82 -5.45 -5.06 -13.81
C VAL A 82 -4.10 -4.74 -13.18
N ILE A 83 -3.01 -5.15 -13.82
CA ILE A 83 -1.65 -4.73 -13.46
C ILE A 83 -1.15 -3.75 -14.52
N THR A 84 -0.69 -2.58 -14.10
CA THR A 84 -0.21 -1.54 -15.02
C THR A 84 0.91 -0.71 -14.39
N LYS A 85 1.75 -0.09 -15.21
CA LYS A 85 2.66 0.97 -14.77
C LYS A 85 1.86 2.24 -14.48
N ALA A 86 2.34 3.04 -13.52
CA ALA A 86 1.74 4.33 -13.19
C ALA A 86 1.74 5.30 -14.38
N LEU A 87 2.76 5.24 -15.25
CA LEU A 87 2.91 6.12 -16.42
C LEU A 87 1.98 5.76 -17.59
N ASP A 88 1.48 4.53 -17.63
CA ASP A 88 0.58 4.07 -18.69
C ASP A 88 -0.90 4.31 -18.33
N LEU A 89 -1.17 4.67 -17.07
CA LEU A 89 -2.51 4.80 -16.52
C LEU A 89 -3.01 6.25 -16.58
N THR A 90 -3.99 6.50 -17.46
CA THR A 90 -4.65 7.81 -17.51
C THR A 90 -5.81 7.92 -16.51
N PRO A 91 -6.20 9.14 -16.10
CA PRO A 91 -7.37 9.35 -15.22
C PRO A 91 -8.68 8.76 -15.78
N SER A 92 -8.87 8.80 -17.10
CA SER A 92 -10.06 8.22 -17.75
C SER A 92 -10.04 6.68 -17.74
N MET A 93 -8.86 6.08 -17.94
CA MET A 93 -8.69 4.63 -17.79
C MET A 93 -8.96 4.19 -16.34
N PHE A 94 -8.46 4.94 -15.35
CA PHE A 94 -8.74 4.66 -13.94
C PHE A 94 -10.25 4.60 -13.64
N GLN A 95 -11.03 5.57 -14.13
CA GLN A 95 -12.50 5.55 -13.97
C GLN A 95 -13.14 4.31 -14.63
N SER A 96 -12.65 3.89 -15.79
CA SER A 96 -13.16 2.69 -16.46
C SER A 96 -12.85 1.39 -15.69
N ILE A 97 -11.64 1.29 -15.14
CA ILE A 97 -11.16 0.14 -14.35
C ILE A 97 -11.95 0.06 -13.04
N LYS A 98 -12.12 1.20 -12.35
CA LYS A 98 -12.90 1.31 -11.12
C LYS A 98 -14.31 0.73 -11.23
N ILE A 99 -14.98 0.90 -12.37
CA ILE A 99 -16.36 0.43 -12.57
C ILE A 99 -16.43 -1.06 -12.94
N LYS A 100 -15.45 -1.57 -13.68
CA LYS A 100 -15.57 -2.87 -14.37
C LYS A 100 -14.59 -3.95 -13.89
N ALA A 101 -13.40 -3.59 -13.42
CA ALA A 101 -12.40 -4.54 -12.94
C ALA A 101 -12.67 -4.95 -11.48
N GLY A 102 -12.05 -6.03 -11.02
CA GLY A 102 -12.16 -6.46 -9.61
C GLY A 102 -11.11 -5.83 -8.70
N ALA A 103 -9.92 -5.55 -9.23
CA ALA A 103 -8.81 -4.93 -8.52
C ALA A 103 -7.83 -4.24 -9.49
N LEU A 104 -7.01 -3.34 -8.95
CA LEU A 104 -5.98 -2.61 -9.68
C LEU A 104 -4.67 -2.62 -8.88
N VAL A 105 -3.58 -3.03 -9.53
CA VAL A 105 -2.22 -2.96 -9.01
C VAL A 105 -1.41 -2.03 -9.91
N ILE A 106 -0.90 -0.95 -9.33
CA ILE A 106 -0.14 0.09 -10.01
C ILE A 106 1.32 -0.06 -9.63
N ILE A 107 2.18 -0.24 -10.63
CA ILE A 107 3.62 -0.34 -10.44
C ILE A 107 4.22 1.06 -10.56
N LEU A 108 4.90 1.50 -9.50
CA LEU A 108 5.60 2.78 -9.48
C LEU A 108 6.86 2.72 -10.35
N PRO A 109 7.32 3.86 -10.90
CA PRO A 109 8.59 3.94 -11.62
C PRO A 109 9.79 3.48 -10.77
N GLU A 110 10.83 2.96 -11.42
CA GLU A 110 12.08 2.50 -10.77
C GLU A 110 12.73 3.59 -9.90
N LYS A 111 12.79 4.81 -10.44
CA LYS A 111 13.35 5.97 -9.73
C LYS A 111 12.40 7.14 -9.77
N LEU A 112 11.81 7.46 -8.62
CA LEU A 112 10.91 8.61 -8.46
C LEU A 112 11.65 9.96 -8.58
N ASN A 113 12.96 9.99 -8.31
CA ASN A 113 13.76 11.21 -8.34
C ASN A 113 14.11 11.67 -9.76
N GLU A 114 14.32 10.72 -10.68
CA GLU A 114 14.84 10.96 -12.04
C GLU A 114 13.74 11.16 -13.10
N LEU A 115 12.48 11.33 -12.69
CA LEU A 115 11.35 11.56 -13.61
C LEU A 115 11.43 12.90 -14.33
N THR A 116 11.04 12.92 -15.59
CA THR A 116 10.85 14.15 -16.38
C THR A 116 9.68 14.98 -15.82
N LEU A 117 9.60 16.26 -16.21
CA LEU A 117 8.51 17.13 -15.75
C LEU A 117 7.14 16.62 -16.23
N ASP A 118 7.05 16.16 -17.48
CA ASP A 118 5.81 15.65 -18.06
C ASP A 118 5.33 14.37 -17.35
N GLU A 119 6.25 13.46 -17.02
CA GLU A 119 5.93 12.25 -16.25
C GLU A 119 5.47 12.57 -14.82
N LYS A 120 6.10 13.56 -14.18
CA LYS A 120 5.70 14.05 -12.84
C LYS A 120 4.29 14.62 -12.88
N GLU A 121 4.00 15.49 -13.84
CA GLU A 121 2.66 16.07 -14.01
C GLU A 121 1.63 14.99 -14.32
N HIS A 122 1.97 13.99 -15.13
CA HIS A 122 1.09 12.86 -15.42
C HIS A 122 0.68 12.11 -14.16
N ILE A 123 1.65 11.70 -13.33
CA ILE A 123 1.39 11.00 -12.06
C ILE A 123 0.60 11.90 -11.11
N MET A 124 0.97 13.16 -10.96
CA MET A 124 0.26 14.12 -10.10
C MET A 124 -1.21 14.30 -10.52
N ASN A 125 -1.49 14.33 -11.83
CA ASN A 125 -2.86 14.43 -12.34
C ASN A 125 -3.67 13.16 -12.09
N LEU A 126 -3.03 11.99 -12.22
CA LEU A 126 -3.63 10.70 -11.87
C LEU A 126 -3.97 10.63 -10.37
N GLU A 127 -3.02 11.00 -9.50
CA GLU A 127 -3.21 11.03 -8.05
C GLU A 127 -4.32 12.02 -7.65
N LYS A 128 -4.35 13.19 -8.27
CA LYS A 128 -5.41 14.19 -8.06
C LYS A 128 -6.79 13.62 -8.39
N ALA A 129 -6.92 12.89 -9.50
CA ALA A 129 -8.17 12.23 -9.88
C ALA A 129 -8.56 11.12 -8.89
N MET A 130 -7.59 10.34 -8.41
CA MET A 130 -7.81 9.28 -7.42
C MET A 130 -8.24 9.84 -6.05
N LEU A 131 -7.69 10.98 -5.63
CA LEU A 131 -8.03 11.63 -4.35
C LEU A 131 -9.33 12.42 -4.41
N SER A 132 -9.68 13.00 -5.57
CA SER A 132 -10.94 13.72 -5.74
C SER A 132 -12.16 12.80 -5.74
N ASP A 133 -11.96 11.52 -6.06
CA ASP A 133 -13.01 10.52 -6.00
C ASP A 133 -13.39 10.25 -4.54
N THR A 134 -14.69 10.26 -4.26
CA THR A 134 -15.23 9.90 -2.95
C THR A 134 -14.98 8.41 -2.69
N GLU A 135 -15.64 7.52 -3.41
CA GLU A 135 -15.55 6.09 -3.11
C GLU A 135 -14.97 5.28 -4.26
N THR A 136 -14.01 4.40 -3.95
CA THR A 136 -13.47 3.38 -4.85
C THR A 136 -13.82 2.00 -4.30
N SER A 137 -14.72 1.28 -4.98
CA SER A 137 -15.21 -0.03 -4.56
C SER A 137 -14.16 -1.14 -4.68
N ILE A 138 -13.27 -1.03 -5.68
CA ILE A 138 -12.23 -2.01 -5.97
C ILE A 138 -11.02 -1.83 -5.04
N ALA A 139 -10.23 -2.90 -4.88
CA ALA A 139 -8.96 -2.83 -4.19
C ALA A 139 -7.90 -2.20 -5.11
N VAL A 140 -7.27 -1.11 -4.66
CA VAL A 140 -6.20 -0.42 -5.38
C VAL A 140 -4.92 -0.48 -4.57
N TYR A 141 -3.87 -1.05 -5.15
CA TYR A 141 -2.56 -1.19 -4.53
C TYR A 141 -1.47 -0.56 -5.38
N PHE A 142 -0.48 0.01 -4.70
CA PHE A 142 0.75 0.54 -5.27
C PHE A 142 1.89 -0.41 -4.93
N ALA A 143 2.57 -0.92 -5.96
CA ALA A 143 3.75 -1.74 -5.83
C ALA A 143 4.99 -0.90 -6.14
N THR A 144 6.03 -1.03 -5.32
CA THR A 144 7.36 -0.54 -5.70
C THR A 144 7.89 -1.34 -6.87
N TRP A 145 8.66 -0.69 -7.73
CA TRP A 145 9.29 -1.36 -8.86
C TRP A 145 10.18 -2.53 -8.41
N HIS A 146 10.07 -3.66 -9.11
CA HIS A 146 10.92 -4.83 -8.94
C HIS A 146 11.12 -5.51 -10.31
N PRO A 147 12.32 -6.03 -10.65
CA PRO A 147 12.57 -6.67 -11.94
C PRO A 147 11.61 -7.84 -12.23
N ASP A 148 11.39 -8.72 -11.25
CA ASP A 148 10.44 -9.84 -11.41
C ASP A 148 9.00 -9.39 -11.70
N LEU A 149 8.57 -8.27 -11.11
CA LEU A 149 7.23 -7.74 -11.34
C LEU A 149 7.12 -7.13 -12.75
N GLN A 150 8.22 -6.56 -13.26
CA GLN A 150 8.32 -6.08 -14.63
C GLN A 150 8.27 -7.24 -15.63
N THR A 151 8.99 -8.34 -15.38
CA THR A 151 8.92 -9.53 -16.26
C THR A 151 7.52 -10.13 -16.28
N ILE A 152 6.84 -10.19 -15.13
CA ILE A 152 5.44 -10.65 -15.06
C ILE A 152 4.53 -9.74 -15.88
N LEU A 153 4.70 -8.42 -15.80
CA LEU A 153 3.90 -7.47 -16.58
C LEU A 153 4.14 -7.64 -18.09
N ASP A 154 5.38 -7.83 -18.51
CA ASP A 154 5.75 -8.02 -19.91
C ASP A 154 5.15 -9.33 -20.44
N ASP A 155 5.21 -10.43 -19.66
CA ASP A 155 4.58 -11.71 -20.00
C ASP A 155 3.05 -11.60 -20.15
N ILE A 156 2.39 -10.87 -19.25
CA ILE A 156 0.92 -10.65 -19.31
C ILE A 156 0.56 -9.83 -20.55
N THR A 157 1.38 -8.84 -20.88
CA THR A 157 1.15 -7.95 -22.02
C THR A 157 1.32 -8.72 -23.33
N ASP A 158 2.40 -9.48 -23.48
CA ASP A 158 2.66 -10.33 -24.65
C ASP A 158 1.62 -11.45 -24.79
N GLY A 159 1.20 -12.05 -23.67
CA GLY A 159 0.10 -13.03 -23.64
C GLY A 159 -1.22 -12.46 -24.15
N SER A 160 -1.57 -11.23 -23.79
CA SER A 160 -2.79 -10.58 -24.30
C SER A 160 -2.72 -10.23 -25.79
N MET A 161 -1.54 -9.87 -26.29
CA MET A 161 -1.35 -9.49 -27.70
C MET A 161 -1.25 -10.69 -28.65
N THR A 162 -0.85 -11.85 -28.14
CA THR A 162 -0.77 -13.09 -28.94
C THR A 162 -2.14 -13.71 -29.21
N ASP A 163 -3.09 -13.57 -28.27
CA ASP A 163 -4.49 -13.99 -28.48
C ASP A 163 -5.16 -13.19 -29.61
N GLU A 164 -4.96 -11.87 -29.67
CA GLU A 164 -5.56 -11.01 -30.71
C GLU A 164 -4.93 -11.16 -32.11
N LYS A 165 -3.67 -11.58 -32.19
CA LYS A 165 -2.94 -11.76 -33.47
C LYS A 165 -3.07 -13.16 -34.08
N SER A 166 -3.75 -14.08 -33.41
CA SER A 166 -3.90 -15.45 -33.90
C SER A 166 -4.87 -15.49 -35.10
N HIS A 167 -4.34 -15.87 -36.27
CA HIS A 167 -5.12 -15.92 -37.52
C HIS A 167 -6.06 -17.13 -37.63
N SER A 168 -5.92 -18.13 -36.73
CA SER A 168 -6.71 -19.37 -36.74
C SER A 168 -7.15 -19.78 -35.33
N ALA A 169 -8.40 -20.21 -35.19
CA ALA A 169 -8.98 -20.64 -33.91
C ALA A 169 -8.25 -21.82 -33.27
N ALA A 170 -7.63 -22.70 -34.07
CA ALA A 170 -6.83 -23.81 -33.55
C ALA A 170 -5.50 -23.34 -32.96
N GLU A 171 -4.91 -22.29 -33.53
CA GLU A 171 -3.68 -21.67 -33.05
C GLU A 171 -3.94 -20.87 -31.76
N ALA A 172 -5.08 -20.17 -31.69
CA ALA A 172 -5.54 -19.52 -30.45
C ALA A 172 -5.76 -20.53 -29.30
N ILE A 173 -6.35 -21.69 -29.59
CA ILE A 173 -6.54 -22.75 -28.60
C ILE A 173 -5.20 -23.36 -28.17
N PHE A 174 -4.27 -23.60 -29.09
CA PHE A 174 -2.95 -24.14 -28.74
C PHE A 174 -2.11 -23.14 -27.92
N ASN A 175 -2.16 -21.85 -28.28
CA ASN A 175 -1.48 -20.78 -27.57
C ASN A 175 -2.10 -20.58 -26.17
N SER A 176 -3.42 -20.63 -26.03
CA SER A 176 -4.08 -20.53 -24.71
C SER A 176 -3.82 -21.74 -23.79
N ILE A 177 -3.55 -22.93 -24.33
CA ILE A 177 -3.16 -24.12 -23.52
C ILE A 177 -1.71 -24.02 -23.03
N SER A 178 -0.83 -23.45 -23.84
CA SER A 178 0.60 -23.33 -23.52
C SER A 178 0.89 -22.10 -22.65
N ALA A 179 0.11 -21.03 -22.79
CA ALA A 179 0.20 -19.82 -21.99
C ALA A 179 0.01 -20.12 -20.49
N SER A 180 0.90 -19.55 -19.67
CA SER A 180 0.72 -19.54 -18.22
C SER A 180 -0.09 -18.30 -17.84
N GLY A 181 -1.18 -18.49 -17.12
CA GLY A 181 -1.91 -17.39 -16.50
C GLY A 181 -1.21 -16.96 -15.21
N TYR A 182 -1.43 -15.73 -14.80
CA TYR A 182 -0.96 -15.25 -13.51
C TYR A 182 -2.17 -15.01 -12.60
N GLN A 183 -2.12 -15.52 -11.37
CA GLN A 183 -3.12 -15.25 -10.35
C GLN A 183 -2.51 -14.37 -9.26
N VAL A 184 -3.18 -13.26 -8.98
CA VAL A 184 -2.78 -12.30 -7.96
C VAL A 184 -3.60 -12.53 -6.72
N VAL A 185 -2.91 -12.71 -5.60
CA VAL A 185 -3.53 -12.92 -4.29
C VAL A 185 -2.97 -11.94 -3.28
N VAL A 186 -3.86 -11.18 -2.65
CA VAL A 186 -3.56 -10.38 -1.46
C VAL A 186 -4.44 -10.92 -0.34
N ALA A 187 -3.83 -11.68 0.57
CA ALA A 187 -4.50 -12.29 1.71
C ALA A 187 -4.67 -11.29 2.88
N SER A 188 -5.27 -10.13 2.61
CA SER A 188 -5.61 -9.16 3.65
C SER A 188 -7.04 -9.37 4.16
N SER A 189 -7.23 -9.17 5.46
CA SER A 189 -8.56 -9.12 6.06
C SER A 189 -9.35 -7.90 5.55
N GLN A 190 -10.67 -7.96 5.65
CA GLN A 190 -11.50 -6.79 5.38
C GLN A 190 -11.11 -5.64 6.31
N PRO A 191 -10.99 -4.40 5.79
CA PRO A 191 -10.59 -3.25 6.60
C PRO A 191 -11.60 -2.99 7.71
N MET A 192 -11.11 -2.94 8.95
CA MET A 192 -11.87 -2.61 10.15
C MET A 192 -11.57 -1.17 10.60
N VAL A 193 -12.57 -0.56 11.24
CA VAL A 193 -12.44 0.78 11.80
C VAL A 193 -11.48 0.79 12.99
N LYS A 194 -10.54 1.73 12.99
CA LYS A 194 -9.60 1.98 14.09
C LYS A 194 -10.28 2.82 15.18
N ASN A 195 -10.93 2.14 16.13
CA ASN A 195 -11.77 2.78 17.16
C ASN A 195 -11.03 3.66 18.19
N ASP A 196 -9.73 3.44 18.44
CA ASP A 196 -8.92 4.24 19.39
C ASP A 196 -8.05 5.26 18.66
N ALA A 197 -8.57 5.84 17.59
CA ALA A 197 -7.84 6.79 16.79
C ALA A 197 -7.71 8.14 17.53
N LYS A 198 -6.51 8.48 18.04
CA LYS A 198 -6.26 9.78 18.67
C LYS A 198 -5.23 10.61 17.92
N ILE A 199 -5.59 11.83 17.56
CA ILE A 199 -4.66 12.81 17.00
C ILE A 199 -3.88 13.44 18.16
N ALA A 200 -2.55 13.40 18.08
CA ALA A 200 -1.71 14.10 19.05
C ALA A 200 -1.46 15.54 18.63
N ILE A 201 -1.49 16.43 19.60
CA ILE A 201 -1.18 17.84 19.44
C ILE A 201 -0.10 18.18 20.44
N LEU A 202 0.99 18.74 19.93
CA LEU A 202 2.13 19.19 20.72
C LEU A 202 2.07 20.70 20.80
N HIS A 203 2.14 21.27 21.99
CA HIS A 203 2.37 22.69 22.14
C HIS A 203 3.38 22.97 23.25
N GLY A 204 4.18 24.01 23.08
CA GLY A 204 5.11 24.54 24.07
C GLY A 204 5.13 26.05 24.01
N LYS A 205 5.53 26.70 25.12
CA LYS A 205 5.52 28.17 25.23
C LYS A 205 6.85 28.74 25.70
N LEU A 206 7.14 29.94 25.23
CA LEU A 206 8.18 30.84 25.77
C LEU A 206 7.48 32.09 26.26
N THR A 207 7.54 32.33 27.57
CA THR A 207 6.86 33.47 28.20
C THR A 207 7.74 34.71 28.14
N GLY A 208 7.17 35.88 27.88
CA GLY A 208 7.90 37.16 27.84
C GLY A 208 8.20 37.74 29.23
N THR A 209 8.78 38.94 29.27
CA THR A 209 8.95 39.72 30.51
C THR A 209 7.67 40.45 30.87
N GLY A 210 7.02 40.05 31.96
CA GLY A 210 5.81 40.70 32.47
C GLY A 210 4.82 39.71 33.09
N ALA A 211 3.61 40.18 33.37
CA ALA A 211 2.51 39.30 33.73
C ALA A 211 2.03 38.58 32.46
N GLU A 212 2.13 37.25 32.44
CA GLU A 212 1.90 36.41 31.26
C GLU A 212 0.58 36.72 30.55
N GLU A 213 -0.51 36.86 31.31
CA GLU A 213 -1.87 37.12 30.82
C GLU A 213 -2.05 38.49 30.13
N LYS A 214 -1.12 39.43 30.33
CA LYS A 214 -1.21 40.79 29.76
C LYS A 214 -0.34 40.98 28.53
N LEU A 215 0.51 40.01 28.22
CA LEU A 215 1.45 40.10 27.11
C LEU A 215 0.79 39.58 25.83
N PRO A 216 0.97 40.28 24.68
CA PRO A 216 0.53 39.77 23.40
C PRO A 216 1.21 38.43 23.05
N THR A 217 0.43 37.47 22.56
CA THR A 217 0.92 36.15 22.16
C THR A 217 1.09 36.05 20.65
N ILE A 218 2.21 35.50 20.18
CA ILE A 218 2.43 35.12 18.79
C ILE A 218 2.49 33.60 18.73
N ALA A 219 1.65 32.99 17.90
CA ALA A 219 1.62 31.54 17.73
C ALA A 219 2.26 31.14 16.39
N ILE A 220 3.19 30.19 16.45
CA ILE A 220 3.81 29.56 15.29
C ILE A 220 3.27 28.13 15.24
N VAL A 221 2.52 27.83 14.18
CA VAL A 221 1.78 26.60 14.00
C VAL A 221 2.34 25.85 12.80
N THR A 222 2.45 24.55 12.92
CA THR A 222 2.72 23.68 11.78
C THR A 222 2.00 22.36 12.00
N HIS A 223 1.76 21.63 10.92
CA HIS A 223 1.26 20.27 11.00
C HIS A 223 2.37 19.30 10.60
N TYR A 224 2.49 18.19 11.33
CA TYR A 224 3.56 17.20 11.14
C TYR A 224 3.15 15.99 10.31
N ASP A 225 1.92 15.97 9.80
CA ASP A 225 1.42 14.93 8.90
C ASP A 225 1.64 15.28 7.42
N SER A 226 1.59 14.25 6.60
CA SER A 226 1.66 14.29 5.15
C SER A 226 0.46 13.58 4.53
N ALA A 227 0.20 13.81 3.25
CA ALA A 227 -0.85 13.11 2.52
C ALA A 227 -0.37 12.70 1.13
N SER A 228 -0.81 11.53 0.70
CA SER A 228 -0.65 11.01 -0.66
C SER A 228 -1.77 10.00 -0.93
N VAL A 229 -1.80 9.41 -2.13
CA VAL A 229 -2.78 8.36 -2.46
C VAL A 229 -2.61 7.11 -1.59
N ALA A 230 -1.38 6.79 -1.18
CA ALA A 230 -1.04 5.62 -0.38
C ALA A 230 -0.37 6.03 0.95
N PRO A 231 -0.96 5.74 2.12
CA PRO A 231 -0.46 6.25 3.41
C PRO A 231 1.00 5.91 3.71
N GLU A 232 1.42 4.68 3.38
CA GLU A 232 2.78 4.16 3.62
C GLU A 232 3.83 4.77 2.68
N LEU A 233 3.40 5.44 1.61
CA LEU A 233 4.27 6.14 0.67
C LEU A 233 4.25 7.65 0.87
N SER A 234 3.49 8.15 1.86
CA SER A 234 3.42 9.57 2.21
C SER A 234 4.63 10.00 3.04
N PHE A 235 5.83 10.08 2.45
CA PHE A 235 7.03 10.60 3.14
C PHE A 235 6.91 12.10 3.43
N GLY A 236 6.39 12.87 2.46
CA GLY A 236 5.98 14.25 2.65
C GLY A 236 7.14 15.20 2.97
N ALA A 237 8.25 15.12 2.22
CA ALA A 237 9.42 15.95 2.47
C ALA A 237 9.02 17.43 2.55
N ASP A 238 8.46 18.01 1.49
CA ASP A 238 7.98 19.38 1.60
C ASP A 238 6.59 19.48 2.23
N SER A 239 5.79 18.41 2.24
CA SER A 239 4.43 18.38 2.76
C SER A 239 4.30 17.50 4.01
N ASN A 240 4.66 17.90 5.23
CA ASN A 240 5.27 19.17 5.67
C ASN A 240 6.46 18.92 6.62
N ALA A 241 7.44 18.09 6.24
CA ALA A 241 8.63 17.92 7.06
C ALA A 241 9.45 19.23 7.14
N SER A 242 9.43 20.03 6.07
CA SER A 242 10.09 21.34 6.00
C SER A 242 9.55 22.31 7.05
N GLY A 243 8.22 22.40 7.23
CA GLY A 243 7.60 23.26 8.24
C GLY A 243 7.92 22.87 9.67
N VAL A 244 7.94 21.57 9.98
CA VAL A 244 8.32 21.06 11.31
C VAL A 244 9.79 21.32 11.61
N ALA A 245 10.69 21.08 10.64
CA ALA A 245 12.11 21.35 10.81
C ALA A 245 12.37 22.85 11.07
N MET A 246 11.69 23.74 10.34
CA MET A 246 11.74 25.18 10.58
C MET A 246 11.20 25.55 11.97
N LEU A 247 10.08 24.95 12.41
CA LEU A 247 9.49 25.22 13.72
C LEU A 247 10.46 24.86 14.87
N LEU A 248 11.12 23.71 14.79
CA LEU A 248 12.11 23.29 15.79
C LEU A 248 13.33 24.20 15.81
N GLU A 249 13.79 24.67 14.65
CA GLU A 249 14.92 25.59 14.55
C GLU A 249 14.56 26.99 15.07
N LEU A 250 13.36 27.50 14.78
CA LEU A 250 12.85 28.72 15.38
C LEU A 250 12.73 28.60 16.90
N ALA A 251 12.26 27.45 17.41
CA ALA A 251 12.21 27.19 18.85
C ALA A 251 13.60 27.25 19.49
N ARG A 252 14.63 26.68 18.86
CA ARG A 252 16.03 26.75 19.32
C ARG A 252 16.54 28.19 19.38
N LEU A 253 16.33 28.96 18.31
CA LEU A 253 16.79 30.35 18.20
C LEU A 253 16.13 31.26 19.24
N PHE A 254 14.80 31.20 19.36
CA PHE A 254 14.07 32.02 20.31
C PHE A 254 14.26 31.56 21.76
N SER A 255 14.49 30.27 22.02
CA SER A 255 14.85 29.80 23.37
C SER A 255 16.10 30.50 23.90
N ALA A 256 17.15 30.63 23.09
CA ALA A 256 18.38 31.33 23.48
C ALA A 256 18.17 32.83 23.73
N LEU A 257 17.27 33.48 22.97
CA LEU A 257 16.93 34.90 23.19
C LEU A 257 16.09 35.11 24.45
N TYR A 258 15.18 34.18 24.76
CA TYR A 258 14.28 34.24 25.92
C TYR A 258 14.95 33.79 27.23
N SER A 259 16.02 33.00 27.17
CA SER A 259 16.76 32.54 28.35
C SER A 259 17.51 33.68 29.06
N THR A 260 17.89 34.72 28.33
CA THR A 260 18.65 35.85 28.88
C THR A 260 17.68 36.95 29.32
N GLY A 261 17.60 37.21 30.63
CA GLY A 261 16.60 38.13 31.21
C GLY A 261 16.61 39.56 30.64
N ARG A 262 17.77 40.06 30.16
CA ARG A 262 17.88 41.39 29.54
C ARG A 262 17.38 41.44 28.10
N SER A 263 17.44 40.34 27.36
CA SER A 263 16.98 40.24 25.97
C SER A 263 15.60 39.62 25.87
N ARG A 264 14.95 39.28 26.98
CA ARG A 264 13.64 38.67 26.96
C ARG A 264 12.59 39.73 26.59
N PRO A 265 11.77 39.52 25.54
CA PRO A 265 10.87 40.55 25.03
C PRO A 265 9.53 40.57 25.77
N HIS A 266 8.71 41.59 25.50
CA HIS A 266 7.35 41.74 26.00
C HIS A 266 6.30 41.01 25.11
N TYR A 267 6.65 39.82 24.61
CA TYR A 267 5.76 38.96 23.83
C TYR A 267 5.83 37.54 24.36
N ASN A 268 4.72 36.81 24.30
CA ASN A 268 4.72 35.37 24.48
C ASN A 268 4.85 34.69 23.11
N LEU A 269 5.67 33.64 23.00
CA LEU A 269 5.71 32.78 21.81
C LEU A 269 5.14 31.41 22.15
N VAL A 270 4.28 30.91 21.27
CA VAL A 270 3.71 29.57 21.38
C VAL A 270 4.06 28.81 20.12
N PHE A 271 4.61 27.62 20.28
CA PHE A 271 4.97 26.73 19.19
C PHE A 271 4.04 25.53 19.22
N ILE A 272 3.36 25.26 18.11
CA ILE A 272 2.29 24.27 18.03
C ILE A 272 2.58 23.35 16.84
N ALA A 273 2.62 22.05 17.09
CA ALA A 273 2.72 21.02 16.07
C ALA A 273 1.48 20.12 16.14
N THR A 274 0.65 20.16 15.11
CA THR A 274 -0.63 19.46 15.06
C THR A 274 -0.58 18.24 14.14
N GLY A 275 -1.36 17.20 14.49
CA GLY A 275 -1.61 16.08 13.58
C GLY A 275 -2.89 16.31 12.76
N ALA A 276 -3.07 15.53 11.69
CA ALA A 276 -4.22 15.62 10.80
C ALA A 276 -4.44 17.03 10.19
N GLY A 277 -3.35 17.73 9.86
CA GLY A 277 -3.34 18.95 9.07
C GLY A 277 -3.94 18.73 7.68
N LYS A 278 -3.58 17.63 7.01
CA LYS A 278 -4.06 17.32 5.66
C LYS A 278 -5.51 16.82 5.61
N LEU A 279 -6.07 16.49 6.77
CA LEU A 279 -7.47 16.11 6.92
C LEU A 279 -8.29 17.30 7.42
N ASN A 280 -8.29 18.39 6.66
CA ASN A 280 -9.02 19.61 7.01
C ASN A 280 -8.57 20.26 8.34
N TYR A 281 -7.30 20.12 8.73
CA TYR A 281 -6.72 20.70 9.95
C TYR A 281 -7.49 20.36 11.24
N GLN A 282 -7.91 19.11 11.42
CA GLN A 282 -8.66 18.73 12.63
C GLN A 282 -7.84 18.94 13.91
N GLY A 283 -6.53 18.70 13.88
CA GLY A 283 -5.67 18.97 15.03
C GLY A 283 -5.74 20.43 15.46
N SER A 284 -5.59 21.36 14.53
CA SER A 284 -5.61 22.80 14.81
C SER A 284 -7.00 23.27 15.25
N LYS A 285 -8.07 22.70 14.68
CA LYS A 285 -9.45 22.93 15.12
C LYS A 285 -9.64 22.52 16.60
N LYS A 286 -9.25 21.29 16.96
CA LYS A 286 -9.42 20.77 18.32
C LYS A 286 -8.58 21.54 19.33
N TRP A 287 -7.35 21.87 18.99
CA TRP A 287 -6.51 22.72 19.84
C TRP A 287 -7.16 24.09 20.10
N LEU A 288 -7.76 24.71 19.08
CA LEU A 288 -8.45 25.99 19.24
C LEU A 288 -9.70 25.88 20.11
N GLU A 289 -10.50 24.82 19.96
CA GLU A 289 -11.65 24.53 20.82
C GLU A 289 -11.21 24.41 22.28
N ASP A 290 -10.19 23.59 22.55
CA ASP A 290 -9.63 23.42 23.88
C ASP A 290 -9.11 24.72 24.51
N GLN A 291 -8.44 25.56 23.73
CA GLN A 291 -7.82 26.79 24.24
C GLN A 291 -8.81 27.95 24.41
N LEU A 292 -9.90 28.00 23.65
CA LEU A 292 -10.86 29.11 23.71
C LEU A 292 -12.09 28.76 24.56
N ASP A 293 -12.52 27.50 24.50
CA ASP A 293 -13.74 27.01 25.15
C ASP A 293 -13.40 26.25 26.46
N GLY A 294 -12.11 26.00 26.74
CA GLY A 294 -11.63 25.30 27.93
C GLY A 294 -11.71 26.10 29.24
N LEU A 295 -11.71 25.36 30.36
CA LEU A 295 -11.72 25.92 31.72
C LEU A 295 -10.32 26.37 32.19
N GLU A 296 -9.26 25.83 31.57
CA GLU A 296 -7.89 26.31 31.77
C GLU A 296 -7.68 27.56 30.91
N GLY A 297 -7.10 28.62 31.47
CA GLY A 297 -6.97 29.93 30.81
C GLY A 297 -6.40 29.85 29.38
N SER A 298 -6.89 30.72 28.50
CA SER A 298 -6.53 30.70 27.09
C SER A 298 -5.15 31.30 26.85
N VAL A 299 -4.24 30.51 26.25
CA VAL A 299 -2.93 31.02 25.84
C VAL A 299 -3.04 31.95 24.61
N ILE A 300 -4.13 31.82 23.82
CA ILE A 300 -4.26 32.43 22.49
C ILE A 300 -5.40 33.46 22.36
N GLN A 301 -6.20 33.71 23.41
CA GLN A 301 -7.31 34.66 23.36
C GLN A 301 -6.86 36.08 22.98
N ASP A 302 -5.70 36.52 23.49
CA ASP A 302 -5.07 37.82 23.17
C ASP A 302 -3.90 37.66 22.17
N ALA A 303 -4.04 36.77 21.19
CA ALA A 303 -3.02 36.59 20.17
C ALA A 303 -2.90 37.82 19.25
N ALA A 304 -1.68 38.35 19.15
CA ALA A 304 -1.34 39.42 18.24
C ALA A 304 -1.46 38.96 16.78
N TYR A 305 -0.91 37.78 16.47
CA TYR A 305 -1.06 37.11 15.18
C TYR A 305 -0.58 35.64 15.25
N VAL A 306 -1.04 34.83 14.30
CA VAL A 306 -0.71 33.42 14.13
C VAL A 306 -0.01 33.22 12.78
N ILE A 307 1.14 32.54 12.78
CA ILE A 307 1.84 32.10 11.57
C ILE A 307 1.69 30.60 11.45
N CYS A 308 1.14 30.13 10.35
CA CYS A 308 1.12 28.71 10.00
C CYS A 308 2.22 28.42 8.97
N LEU A 309 3.02 27.39 9.16
CA LEU A 309 4.08 26.97 8.25
C LEU A 309 3.63 25.74 7.46
N ASP A 310 3.57 25.84 6.14
CA ASP A 310 3.23 24.71 5.25
C ASP A 310 4.06 24.75 3.96
N THR A 311 4.80 23.68 3.66
CA THR A 311 5.48 23.54 2.36
C THR A 311 6.45 24.68 2.09
N VAL A 312 7.50 24.77 2.92
CA VAL A 312 8.42 25.92 2.98
C VAL A 312 9.76 25.69 2.27
N SER A 313 9.92 24.64 1.46
CA SER A 313 11.21 24.32 0.80
C SER A 313 11.17 24.06 -0.71
N ALA A 314 10.00 24.00 -1.36
CA ALA A 314 9.90 23.67 -2.80
C ALA A 314 10.53 24.73 -3.71
N THR A 315 10.23 26.02 -3.52
CA THR A 315 10.70 27.09 -4.41
C THR A 315 11.43 28.19 -3.62
N ASN A 316 12.05 29.17 -4.30
CA ASN A 316 12.66 30.34 -3.64
C ASN A 316 11.63 31.46 -3.37
N ASN A 317 10.38 31.26 -3.77
CA ASN A 317 9.31 32.21 -3.57
C ASN A 317 8.57 31.83 -2.28
N LEU A 318 8.31 32.79 -1.43
CA LEU A 318 7.55 32.62 -0.20
C LEU A 318 6.24 33.42 -0.32
N TYR A 319 5.13 32.70 -0.34
CA TYR A 319 3.79 33.26 -0.38
C TYR A 319 3.21 33.39 1.02
N VAL A 320 2.67 34.55 1.33
CA VAL A 320 1.95 34.85 2.56
C VAL A 320 0.46 34.79 2.26
N HIS A 321 -0.16 33.66 2.58
CA HIS A 321 -1.59 33.43 2.36
C HIS A 321 -2.39 34.02 3.51
N VAL A 322 -3.34 34.88 3.20
CA VAL A 322 -4.21 35.55 4.18
C VAL A 322 -5.68 35.49 3.79
N SER A 323 -6.53 35.28 4.79
CA SER A 323 -7.99 35.30 4.65
C SER A 323 -8.56 36.72 4.65
N LYS A 324 -7.91 37.62 5.40
CA LYS A 324 -8.22 39.04 5.51
C LYS A 324 -6.90 39.78 5.46
N PRO A 325 -6.71 40.74 4.53
CA PRO A 325 -5.47 41.49 4.47
C PRO A 325 -5.27 42.23 5.81
N PRO A 326 -4.11 42.07 6.47
CA PRO A 326 -3.86 42.72 7.75
C PRO A 326 -3.83 44.24 7.56
N LYS A 327 -4.34 44.97 8.56
CA LYS A 327 -4.23 46.44 8.57
C LYS A 327 -2.75 46.81 8.72
N GLU A 328 -2.30 47.87 8.06
CA GLU A 328 -0.88 48.28 8.10
C GLU A 328 -0.37 48.54 9.53
N ASN A 329 -1.22 49.06 10.41
CA ASN A 329 -0.89 49.33 11.81
C ASN A 329 -1.09 48.13 12.75
N SER A 330 -1.53 46.97 12.25
CA SER A 330 -1.66 45.75 13.06
C SER A 330 -0.32 45.02 13.16
N SER A 331 -0.10 44.27 14.25
CA SER A 331 1.12 43.47 14.44
C SER A 331 1.41 42.54 13.25
N GLY A 332 0.38 41.89 12.70
CA GLY A 332 0.53 41.06 11.49
C GLY A 332 0.92 41.86 10.24
N GLY A 333 0.44 43.11 10.10
CA GLY A 333 0.82 44.00 9.00
C GLY A 333 2.27 44.50 9.13
N MET A 334 2.69 44.84 10.35
CA MET A 334 4.07 45.20 10.63
C MET A 334 5.02 44.03 10.37
N PHE A 335 4.67 42.82 10.83
CA PHE A 335 5.44 41.61 10.54
C PHE A 335 5.57 41.36 9.03
N TYR A 336 4.50 41.49 8.25
CA TYR A 336 4.54 41.31 6.79
C TYR A 336 5.46 42.34 6.11
N LYS A 337 5.50 43.58 6.61
CA LYS A 337 6.41 44.63 6.13
C LYS A 337 7.87 44.30 6.45
N GLU A 338 8.15 43.84 7.67
CA GLU A 338 9.50 43.40 8.06
C GLU A 338 9.96 42.19 7.26
N LEU A 339 9.06 41.23 7.02
CA LEU A 339 9.36 40.05 6.20
C LEU A 339 9.82 40.43 4.79
N LYS A 340 9.12 41.39 4.15
CA LYS A 340 9.55 41.93 2.85
C LYS A 340 10.88 42.67 2.94
N SER A 341 11.04 43.55 3.94
CA SER A 341 12.27 44.32 4.10
C SER A 341 13.49 43.42 4.31
N VAL A 342 13.35 42.34 5.08
CA VAL A 342 14.42 41.37 5.32
C VAL A 342 14.72 40.58 4.05
N ALA A 343 13.68 40.10 3.36
CA ALA A 343 13.82 39.39 2.10
C ALA A 343 14.55 40.23 1.03
N ASP A 344 14.18 41.50 0.89
CA ASP A 344 14.83 42.45 -0.02
C ASP A 344 16.29 42.72 0.37
N SER A 345 16.58 42.82 1.68
CA SER A 345 17.95 43.06 2.17
C SER A 345 18.89 41.87 1.90
N LEU A 346 18.37 40.65 2.00
CA LEU A 346 19.14 39.43 1.76
C LEU A 346 19.16 39.04 0.27
N ASN A 347 18.22 39.56 -0.54
CA ASN A 347 18.04 39.29 -1.97
C ASN A 347 18.07 37.78 -2.34
N THR A 348 17.59 36.95 -1.41
CA THR A 348 17.63 35.48 -1.53
C THR A 348 16.25 34.87 -1.77
N VAL A 349 15.19 35.54 -1.30
CA VAL A 349 13.82 35.02 -1.25
C VAL A 349 12.88 36.11 -1.75
N HIS A 350 11.92 35.76 -2.60
CA HIS A 350 10.89 36.68 -3.04
C HIS A 350 9.60 36.49 -2.23
N VAL A 351 9.13 37.52 -1.54
CA VAL A 351 7.94 37.45 -0.68
C VAL A 351 6.73 38.12 -1.33
N GLU A 352 5.68 37.34 -1.58
CA GLU A 352 4.42 37.82 -2.18
C GLU A 352 3.23 37.53 -1.28
N GLY A 353 2.26 38.44 -1.21
CA GLY A 353 1.02 38.24 -0.44
C GLY A 353 -0.11 37.76 -1.32
N VAL A 354 -0.74 36.64 -0.95
CA VAL A 354 -1.88 36.06 -1.66
C VAL A 354 -3.10 36.12 -0.74
N HIS A 355 -4.19 36.70 -1.25
CA HIS A 355 -5.43 36.84 -0.50
C HIS A 355 -6.53 35.97 -1.08
N LYS A 356 -7.10 35.08 -0.26
CA LYS A 356 -8.28 34.26 -0.57
C LYS A 356 -9.34 34.53 0.49
N LYS A 357 -10.58 34.81 0.07
CA LYS A 357 -11.70 34.89 1.02
C LYS A 357 -12.14 33.49 1.44
N ILE A 358 -12.43 33.31 2.73
CA ILE A 358 -12.93 32.04 3.26
C ILE A 358 -14.35 31.80 2.72
N ASN A 359 -14.57 30.63 2.14
CA ASN A 359 -15.89 30.16 1.74
C ASN A 359 -16.43 29.23 2.84
N LEU A 360 -17.41 29.70 3.61
CA LEU A 360 -18.03 28.91 4.70
C LEU A 360 -18.92 27.77 4.18
N ALA A 361 -19.28 27.77 2.89
CA ALA A 361 -20.07 26.71 2.29
C ALA A 361 -19.21 25.50 1.86
N GLU A 362 -17.88 25.68 1.79
CA GLU A 362 -16.96 24.62 1.43
C GLU A 362 -16.60 23.81 2.69
N GLU A 363 -16.73 22.48 2.61
CA GLU A 363 -16.43 21.60 3.74
C GLU A 363 -14.93 21.50 4.02
N THR A 364 -14.11 21.60 2.96
CA THR A 364 -12.64 21.56 3.03
C THR A 364 -12.05 22.96 3.07
N LEU A 365 -11.20 23.22 4.04
CA LEU A 365 -10.43 24.45 4.13
C LEU A 365 -9.17 24.38 3.27
N ALA A 366 -8.81 25.52 2.69
CA ALA A 366 -7.64 25.61 1.82
C ALA A 366 -6.33 25.63 2.61
N TRP A 367 -6.28 26.45 3.66
CA TRP A 367 -5.08 26.75 4.43
C TRP A 367 -5.36 26.67 5.93
N GLU A 368 -4.32 26.34 6.69
CA GLU A 368 -4.45 26.18 8.15
C GLU A 368 -4.92 27.46 8.85
N HIS A 369 -4.47 28.63 8.38
CA HIS A 369 -4.85 29.93 8.95
C HIS A 369 -6.36 30.23 8.86
N GLU A 370 -7.10 29.54 7.98
CA GLU A 370 -8.55 29.71 7.87
C GLU A 370 -9.25 29.25 9.16
N ARG A 371 -8.75 28.18 9.82
CA ARG A 371 -9.29 27.72 11.12
C ARG A 371 -9.21 28.81 12.20
N PHE A 372 -8.07 29.49 12.27
CA PHE A 372 -7.84 30.60 13.20
C PHE A 372 -8.68 31.83 12.84
N SER A 373 -8.79 32.12 11.53
CA SER A 373 -9.54 33.27 11.03
C SER A 373 -11.05 33.15 11.27
N ILE A 374 -11.61 31.93 11.24
CA ILE A 374 -13.01 31.65 11.60
C ILE A 374 -13.29 32.03 13.06
N ARG A 375 -12.35 31.74 13.98
CA ARG A 375 -12.38 32.14 15.39
C ARG A 375 -11.95 33.61 15.62
N ARG A 376 -11.84 34.41 14.55
CA ARG A 376 -11.50 35.86 14.55
C ARG A 376 -10.08 36.19 15.00
N LEU A 377 -9.16 35.23 14.98
CA LEU A 377 -7.74 35.49 15.24
C LEU A 377 -7.02 35.97 13.97
N PRO A 378 -6.14 36.98 14.04
CA PRO A 378 -5.30 37.37 12.90
C PRO A 378 -4.33 36.24 12.57
N ALA A 379 -4.42 35.66 11.37
CA ALA A 379 -3.60 34.51 10.98
C ALA A 379 -3.17 34.57 9.52
N ALA A 380 -1.99 34.02 9.24
CA ALA A 380 -1.43 33.87 7.89
C ALA A 380 -0.72 32.52 7.74
N THR A 381 -0.76 31.94 6.55
CA THR A 381 0.04 30.75 6.21
C THR A 381 1.21 31.15 5.31
N LEU A 382 2.43 30.76 5.70
CA LEU A 382 3.63 30.89 4.90
C LEU A 382 3.84 29.59 4.12
N SER A 383 3.87 29.69 2.79
CA SER A 383 4.07 28.55 1.91
C SER A 383 4.82 28.92 0.64
N THR A 384 5.55 27.98 0.06
CA THR A 384 6.16 28.14 -1.27
C THR A 384 5.20 27.82 -2.41
N LEU A 385 4.02 27.26 -2.09
CA LEU A 385 2.96 27.01 -3.05
C LEU A 385 2.12 28.27 -3.26
N LYS A 386 1.85 28.60 -4.53
CA LYS A 386 0.99 29.74 -4.88
C LYS A 386 -0.50 29.43 -4.72
N SER A 387 -0.90 28.17 -4.90
CA SER A 387 -2.29 27.72 -4.79
C SER A 387 -2.40 26.53 -3.83
N HIS A 388 -3.51 26.44 -3.12
CA HIS A 388 -3.81 25.29 -2.24
C HIS A 388 -4.16 24.01 -3.02
N GLU A 389 -4.55 24.16 -4.30
CA GLU A 389 -4.95 23.08 -5.22
C GLU A 389 -3.76 22.44 -5.94
N ASP A 390 -2.55 22.93 -5.67
CA ASP A 390 -1.33 22.43 -6.28
C ASP A 390 -1.14 20.94 -5.89
N PRO A 391 -1.08 20.02 -6.87
CA PRO A 391 -0.95 18.59 -6.59
C PRO A 391 0.37 18.23 -5.90
N ALA A 392 1.40 19.10 -5.97
CA ALA A 392 2.64 18.91 -5.23
C ALA A 392 2.44 18.78 -3.71
N ARG A 393 1.28 19.24 -3.20
CA ARG A 393 0.91 19.15 -1.79
C ARG A 393 0.54 17.74 -1.33
N ASN A 394 -0.01 16.91 -2.21
CA ASN A 394 -0.60 15.61 -1.87
C ASN A 394 -0.14 14.52 -2.86
N THR A 395 1.15 14.24 -2.91
CA THR A 395 1.74 13.32 -3.91
C THR A 395 2.71 12.33 -3.27
N ILE A 396 2.76 11.11 -3.83
CA ILE A 396 3.79 10.10 -3.49
C ILE A 396 5.19 10.58 -3.94
N LEU A 397 5.26 11.51 -4.89
CA LEU A 397 6.50 12.05 -5.45
C LEU A 397 7.21 13.05 -4.52
N ASP A 398 6.62 13.36 -3.36
CA ASP A 398 7.19 14.31 -2.39
C ASP A 398 8.27 13.66 -1.52
N ILE A 399 9.41 13.44 -2.17
CA ILE A 399 10.65 12.91 -1.60
C ILE A 399 11.69 14.02 -1.51
N MET A 400 12.64 13.89 -0.59
CA MET A 400 13.74 14.84 -0.45
C MET A 400 14.56 14.95 -1.75
N LYS A 401 14.76 16.20 -2.19
CA LYS A 401 15.54 16.57 -3.38
C LYS A 401 16.74 17.41 -3.00
N GLU A 402 17.76 17.36 -3.86
CA GLU A 402 18.96 18.18 -3.70
C GLU A 402 18.63 19.68 -3.71
N GLY A 403 19.29 20.45 -2.84
CA GLY A 403 19.11 21.90 -2.72
C GLY A 403 17.88 22.35 -1.93
N GLN A 404 16.95 21.47 -1.52
CA GLN A 404 15.81 21.85 -0.66
C GLN A 404 16.27 22.36 0.70
N THR A 405 17.29 21.73 1.30
CA THR A 405 17.85 22.16 2.58
C THR A 405 18.43 23.58 2.53
N ASP A 406 19.05 23.97 1.40
CA ASP A 406 19.56 25.32 1.20
C ASP A 406 18.45 26.37 1.10
N ARG A 407 17.33 26.01 0.47
CA ARG A 407 16.14 26.87 0.40
C ARG A 407 15.50 27.02 1.77
N LEU A 408 15.34 25.90 2.48
CA LEU A 408 14.82 25.87 3.84
C LEU A 408 15.66 26.73 4.79
N TYR A 409 16.99 26.66 4.67
CA TYR A 409 17.93 27.48 5.42
C TYR A 409 17.67 28.99 5.19
N LYS A 410 17.63 29.42 3.92
CA LYS A 410 17.38 30.82 3.54
C LYS A 410 16.01 31.31 4.03
N HIS A 411 14.96 30.49 3.87
CA HIS A 411 13.62 30.83 4.34
C HIS A 411 13.56 30.96 5.86
N THR A 412 14.22 30.05 6.58
CA THR A 412 14.29 30.09 8.04
C THR A 412 15.02 31.35 8.51
N GLN A 413 16.12 31.73 7.84
CA GLN A 413 16.86 32.96 8.13
C GLN A 413 15.99 34.21 7.95
N VAL A 414 15.26 34.31 6.84
CA VAL A 414 14.35 35.44 6.56
C VAL A 414 13.22 35.51 7.60
N ILE A 415 12.58 34.38 7.92
CA ILE A 415 11.46 34.34 8.86
C ILE A 415 11.92 34.61 10.30
N ALA A 416 13.03 34.01 10.73
CA ALA A 416 13.58 34.23 12.07
C ALA A 416 13.92 35.70 12.28
N GLU A 417 14.67 36.29 11.34
CA GLU A 417 15.10 37.68 11.38
C GLU A 417 13.90 38.64 11.35
N ALA A 418 12.90 38.40 10.47
CA ALA A 418 11.69 39.20 10.41
C ALA A 418 10.87 39.14 11.71
N LEU A 419 10.76 37.94 12.31
CA LEU A 419 10.11 37.76 13.61
C LEU A 419 10.84 38.52 14.71
N ALA A 420 12.16 38.42 14.78
CA ALA A 420 12.94 39.09 15.79
C ALA A 420 12.90 40.63 15.62
N ARG A 421 12.99 41.15 14.38
CA ARG A 421 12.81 42.59 14.11
C ARG A 421 11.46 43.10 14.57
N HIS A 422 10.39 42.34 14.34
CA HIS A 422 9.05 42.70 14.80
C HIS A 422 8.93 42.67 16.34
N ILE A 423 9.42 41.60 16.98
CA ILE A 423 9.31 41.40 18.44
C ILE A 423 10.13 42.45 19.22
N TYR A 424 11.33 42.79 18.74
CA TYR A 424 12.23 43.74 19.38
C TYR A 424 12.10 45.17 18.85
N ASN A 425 11.28 45.39 17.82
CA ASN A 425 11.11 46.67 17.13
C ASN A 425 12.46 47.26 16.67
N LEU A 426 13.26 46.44 15.97
CA LEU A 426 14.59 46.78 15.45
C LEU A 426 14.56 46.88 13.92
N SER A 427 15.26 47.87 13.34
CA SER A 427 15.18 48.18 11.91
C SER A 427 16.37 47.70 11.06
N SER A 428 17.55 47.45 11.63
CA SER A 428 18.78 47.30 10.81
C SER A 428 19.81 46.27 11.26
N ASN A 429 19.64 45.63 12.41
CA ASN A 429 20.65 44.69 12.93
C ASN A 429 20.29 43.27 12.54
N HIS A 430 21.22 42.52 11.95
CA HIS A 430 21.15 41.06 11.89
C HIS A 430 21.24 40.52 13.31
N ILE A 431 20.11 40.10 13.88
CA ILE A 431 20.00 39.68 15.28
C ILE A 431 20.64 38.31 15.46
N PHE A 432 20.41 37.44 14.49
CA PHE A 432 20.96 36.09 14.43
C PHE A 432 22.27 36.09 13.66
N ALA A 433 23.37 36.34 14.36
CA ALA A 433 24.72 36.30 13.82
C ALA A 433 25.64 35.40 14.67
N GLU A 434 26.69 34.89 14.04
CA GLU A 434 27.74 34.08 14.68
C GLU A 434 27.17 32.88 15.47
N SER A 435 27.25 32.91 16.80
CA SER A 435 26.78 31.83 17.68
C SER A 435 25.27 31.61 17.70
N LEU A 436 24.49 32.62 17.26
CA LEU A 436 23.03 32.56 17.17
C LEU A 436 22.54 32.41 15.72
N GLU A 437 23.42 32.03 14.79
CA GLU A 437 23.01 31.76 13.41
C GLU A 437 22.07 30.54 13.32
N VAL A 438 21.24 30.54 12.28
CA VAL A 438 20.46 29.37 11.88
C VAL A 438 21.43 28.22 11.59
N SER A 439 21.21 27.03 12.15
CA SER A 439 22.06 25.88 11.86
C SER A 439 21.49 25.11 10.66
N LYS A 440 22.27 25.07 9.58
CA LYS A 440 21.93 24.27 8.40
C LYS A 440 21.99 22.77 8.72
N GLU A 441 22.86 22.34 9.64
CA GLU A 441 23.00 20.96 10.09
C GLU A 441 21.78 20.50 10.91
N SER A 442 21.27 21.36 11.79
CA SER A 442 20.04 21.10 12.56
C SER A 442 18.86 20.90 11.61
N LEU A 443 18.69 21.83 10.65
CA LEU A 443 17.64 21.73 9.63
C LEU A 443 17.78 20.47 8.78
N SER A 444 19.00 20.15 8.31
CA SER A 444 19.22 18.97 7.48
C SER A 444 18.93 17.66 8.23
N LEU A 445 19.29 17.58 9.51
CA LEU A 445 19.02 16.41 10.36
C LEU A 445 17.53 16.18 10.53
N TRP A 446 16.79 17.21 10.95
CA TRP A 446 15.34 17.10 11.16
C TRP A 446 14.58 16.84 9.86
N PHE A 447 14.97 17.53 8.80
CA PHE A 447 14.36 17.36 7.48
C PHE A 447 14.57 15.93 6.94
N THR A 448 15.80 15.40 7.05
CA THR A 448 16.11 14.02 6.65
C THR A 448 15.36 13.00 7.50
N TYR A 449 15.34 13.19 8.82
CA TYR A 449 14.66 12.28 9.75
C TYR A 449 13.16 12.19 9.47
N LEU A 450 12.50 13.34 9.26
CA LEU A 450 11.07 13.40 8.98
C LEU A 450 10.71 12.91 7.57
N ALA A 451 11.59 13.12 6.58
CA ALA A 451 11.41 12.62 5.22
C ALA A 451 11.74 11.12 5.07
N SER A 452 12.39 10.50 6.05
CA SER A 452 12.78 9.08 5.99
C SER A 452 11.65 8.09 6.33
N GLN A 453 10.56 8.58 6.93
CA GLN A 453 9.44 7.74 7.38
C GLN A 453 8.11 8.29 6.85
N PRO A 454 7.13 7.42 6.54
CA PRO A 454 5.80 7.86 6.12
C PRO A 454 5.03 8.48 7.29
N ARG A 455 4.35 9.59 7.03
CA ARG A 455 3.68 10.43 8.05
C ARG A 455 2.21 10.71 7.72
N ALA A 456 1.55 9.77 7.05
CA ALA A 456 0.11 9.86 6.87
C ALA A 456 -0.62 9.82 8.22
N ALA A 457 -1.68 10.61 8.36
CA ALA A 457 -2.49 10.68 9.57
C ALA A 457 -2.84 9.31 10.21
N PRO A 458 -3.36 8.28 9.48
CA PRO A 458 -3.71 6.99 10.10
C PRO A 458 -2.52 6.26 10.76
N LEU A 459 -1.29 6.51 10.33
CA LEU A 459 -0.06 5.92 10.87
C LEU A 459 0.40 6.62 12.17
N LEU A 460 0.01 7.88 12.36
CA LEU A 460 0.46 8.74 13.47
C LEU A 460 -0.48 8.73 14.67
N VAL A 461 -1.61 8.05 14.52
CA VAL A 461 -2.75 8.06 15.44
C VAL A 461 -2.56 7.18 16.68
N ASP A 462 -1.47 6.41 16.72
CA ASP A 462 -1.14 5.55 17.86
C ASP A 462 -0.60 6.35 19.06
N LYS A 463 -1.11 6.04 20.25
CA LYS A 463 -0.76 6.74 21.51
C LYS A 463 0.74 6.79 21.80
N ASN A 464 1.48 5.74 21.42
CA ASN A 464 2.90 5.59 21.69
C ASN A 464 3.74 5.73 20.41
N ASN A 465 3.36 6.61 19.49
CA ASN A 465 4.14 6.83 18.28
C ASN A 465 5.51 7.45 18.62
N ILE A 466 6.57 6.80 18.13
CA ILE A 466 7.98 7.16 18.38
C ILE A 466 8.29 8.56 17.83
N LEU A 467 7.74 8.93 16.68
CA LEU A 467 7.95 10.25 16.07
C LEU A 467 7.43 11.35 17.00
N ILE A 468 6.21 11.19 17.51
CA ILE A 468 5.55 12.18 18.37
C ILE A 468 6.31 12.33 19.69
N ALA A 469 6.77 11.21 20.27
CA ALA A 469 7.62 11.23 21.46
C ALA A 469 8.96 11.96 21.19
N THR A 470 9.58 11.71 20.04
CA THR A 470 10.83 12.36 19.63
C THR A 470 10.66 13.86 19.43
N LEU A 471 9.57 14.29 18.79
CA LEU A 471 9.22 15.70 18.62
C LEU A 471 8.93 16.38 19.96
N LYS A 472 8.24 15.70 20.88
CA LYS A 472 8.00 16.22 22.23
C LYS A 472 9.32 16.42 22.98
N GLU A 473 10.21 15.44 22.94
CA GLU A 473 11.50 15.52 23.59
C GLU A 473 12.34 16.68 23.02
N SER A 474 12.41 16.80 21.69
CA SER A 474 13.15 17.90 21.04
C SER A 474 12.57 19.27 21.37
N MET A 475 11.24 19.43 21.36
CA MET A 475 10.59 20.66 21.80
C MET A 475 10.87 20.97 23.28
N SER A 476 10.85 19.96 24.16
CA SER A 476 11.08 20.15 25.61
C SER A 476 12.49 20.60 25.96
N ARG A 477 13.47 20.39 25.07
CA ARG A 477 14.84 20.89 25.25
C ARG A 477 14.93 22.41 25.08
N TYR A 478 14.04 23.01 24.28
CA TYR A 478 14.07 24.43 23.95
C TYR A 478 12.92 25.23 24.57
N LEU A 479 11.76 24.61 24.76
CA LEU A 479 10.52 25.25 25.19
C LEU A 479 10.15 24.85 26.62
N GLY A 480 9.50 25.77 27.34
CA GLY A 480 8.87 25.48 28.62
C GLY A 480 7.48 24.85 28.44
N ASP A 481 7.08 24.03 29.42
CA ASP A 481 5.72 23.47 29.53
C ASP A 481 5.20 22.74 28.28
N VAL A 482 6.04 21.91 27.65
CA VAL A 482 5.60 21.13 26.48
C VAL A 482 4.59 20.05 26.88
N LYS A 483 3.35 20.21 26.43
CA LYS A 483 2.25 19.28 26.68
C LYS A 483 1.87 18.53 25.39
N ILE A 484 1.47 17.26 25.57
CA ILE A 484 0.81 16.48 24.51
C ILE A 484 -0.66 16.37 24.88
N THR A 485 -1.55 16.85 24.03
CA THR A 485 -2.99 16.56 24.14
C THR A 485 -3.37 15.53 23.07
N LEU A 486 -4.16 14.53 23.47
CA LEU A 486 -4.60 13.43 22.59
C LEU A 486 -6.10 13.55 22.38
N HIS A 487 -6.52 13.82 21.15
CA HIS A 487 -7.92 14.02 20.79
C HIS A 487 -8.42 12.88 19.94
N GLY A 488 -9.43 12.16 20.45
CA GLY A 488 -10.19 11.19 19.66
C GLY A 488 -11.40 11.84 18.99
N PRO A 489 -11.94 11.23 17.92
CA PRO A 489 -13.20 11.65 17.34
C PRO A 489 -14.35 11.44 18.34
N ASP A 490 -15.41 12.23 18.21
CA ASP A 490 -16.63 12.00 18.99
C ASP A 490 -17.31 10.69 18.56
N LYS A 491 -17.99 10.03 19.51
CA LYS A 491 -18.63 8.73 19.29
C LYS A 491 -19.96 8.85 18.54
N GLN A 492 -20.66 9.98 18.65
CA GLN A 492 -21.97 10.17 18.02
C GLN A 492 -21.84 10.69 16.59
N ASP A 493 -20.92 11.63 16.36
CA ASP A 493 -20.64 12.21 15.04
C ASP A 493 -19.12 12.31 14.82
N PRO A 494 -18.49 11.23 14.31
CA PRO A 494 -17.06 11.21 14.12
C PRO A 494 -16.64 12.12 12.96
N GLU A 495 -15.87 13.16 13.27
CA GLU A 495 -15.31 14.08 12.26
C GLU A 495 -14.37 13.37 11.27
N PHE A 496 -13.71 12.31 11.73
CA PHE A 496 -12.85 11.45 10.91
C PHE A 496 -12.91 10.01 11.39
N ILE A 497 -12.77 9.07 10.45
CA ILE A 497 -12.68 7.63 10.72
C ILE A 497 -11.51 7.07 9.93
N PHE A 498 -10.64 6.32 10.61
CA PHE A 498 -9.53 5.60 9.97
C PHE A 498 -9.79 4.11 9.96
N TYR A 499 -9.22 3.45 8.97
CA TYR A 499 -9.30 2.00 8.79
C TYR A 499 -7.91 1.38 8.96
N ASP A 500 -7.89 0.13 9.38
CA ASP A 500 -6.67 -0.66 9.40
C ASP A 500 -6.30 -1.18 7.99
N VAL A 501 -5.15 -1.84 7.90
CA VAL A 501 -4.56 -2.39 6.66
C VAL A 501 -4.12 -1.30 5.67
N THR A 502 -2.95 -0.72 5.90
CA THR A 502 -2.29 0.23 4.98
C THR A 502 -1.27 -0.45 4.06
N LYS A 503 -0.69 -1.57 4.52
CA LYS A 503 0.32 -2.37 3.83
C LYS A 503 -0.15 -3.83 3.72
N ALA A 504 0.17 -4.48 2.61
CA ALA A 504 -0.07 -5.89 2.40
C ALA A 504 1.07 -6.54 1.60
N VAL A 505 1.02 -7.87 1.46
CA VAL A 505 1.92 -8.65 0.60
C VAL A 505 1.11 -9.17 -0.58
N LEU A 506 1.64 -8.92 -1.78
CA LEU A 506 1.11 -9.37 -3.05
C LEU A 506 1.81 -10.67 -3.45
N ASN A 507 1.05 -11.76 -3.49
CA ASN A 507 1.53 -13.04 -3.98
C ASN A 507 1.07 -13.23 -5.41
N VAL A 508 2.01 -13.44 -6.32
CA VAL A 508 1.73 -13.70 -7.73
C VAL A 508 2.09 -15.15 -8.04
N TYR A 509 1.08 -15.94 -8.39
CA TYR A 509 1.23 -17.35 -8.74
C TYR A 509 1.14 -17.55 -10.25
N SER A 510 2.04 -18.34 -10.80
CA SER A 510 1.91 -18.84 -12.19
C SER A 510 0.98 -20.05 -12.18
N VAL A 511 -0.17 -19.93 -12.85
CA VAL A 511 -1.24 -20.94 -12.87
C VAL A 511 -1.51 -21.37 -14.31
N LYS A 512 -1.72 -22.67 -14.53
CA LYS A 512 -2.15 -23.17 -15.83
C LYS A 512 -3.66 -22.96 -16.04
N PRO A 513 -4.09 -22.54 -17.24
CA PRO A 513 -5.50 -22.30 -17.52
C PRO A 513 -6.31 -23.60 -17.47
N ALA A 514 -7.59 -23.50 -17.11
CA ALA A 514 -8.49 -24.66 -16.97
C ALA A 514 -8.64 -25.50 -18.26
N VAL A 515 -8.35 -24.91 -19.44
CA VAL A 515 -8.34 -25.62 -20.73
C VAL A 515 -7.24 -26.69 -20.79
N PHE A 516 -6.14 -26.50 -20.04
CA PHE A 516 -5.08 -27.50 -19.93
C PHE A 516 -5.60 -28.82 -19.35
N ASP A 517 -6.46 -28.77 -18.34
CA ASP A 517 -7.05 -29.98 -17.73
C ASP A 517 -7.97 -30.72 -18.71
N LEU A 518 -8.66 -30.00 -19.59
CA LEU A 518 -9.45 -30.61 -20.68
C LEU A 518 -8.53 -31.33 -21.67
N PHE A 519 -7.43 -30.69 -22.08
CA PHE A 519 -6.45 -31.32 -22.96
C PHE A 519 -5.80 -32.55 -22.31
N LEU A 520 -5.43 -32.46 -21.03
CA LEU A 520 -4.91 -33.57 -20.26
C LEU A 520 -5.92 -34.72 -20.20
N THR A 521 -7.21 -34.42 -19.98
CA THR A 521 -8.28 -35.41 -20.00
C THR A 521 -8.38 -36.11 -21.36
N VAL A 522 -8.35 -35.36 -22.46
CA VAL A 522 -8.36 -35.92 -23.82
C VAL A 522 -7.14 -36.81 -24.06
N ALA A 523 -5.96 -36.37 -23.62
CA ALA A 523 -4.72 -37.15 -23.73
C ALA A 523 -4.79 -38.46 -22.91
N ILE A 524 -5.33 -38.41 -21.68
CA ILE A 524 -5.55 -39.59 -20.84
C ILE A 524 -6.53 -40.56 -21.51
N VAL A 525 -7.64 -40.06 -22.06
CA VAL A 525 -8.63 -40.88 -22.77
C VAL A 525 -8.00 -41.53 -24.01
N MET A 526 -7.23 -40.77 -24.80
CA MET A 526 -6.52 -41.31 -25.96
C MET A 526 -5.49 -42.37 -25.56
N TYR A 527 -4.73 -42.14 -24.48
CA TYR A 527 -3.74 -43.08 -23.96
C TYR A 527 -4.40 -44.39 -23.49
N LEU A 528 -5.46 -44.30 -22.69
CA LEU A 528 -6.22 -45.47 -22.23
C LEU A 528 -6.89 -46.19 -23.41
N GLY A 529 -7.40 -45.45 -24.38
CA GLY A 529 -7.96 -45.99 -25.61
C GLY A 529 -6.92 -46.76 -26.43
N LEU A 530 -5.71 -46.20 -26.59
CA LEU A 530 -4.60 -46.86 -27.29
C LEU A 530 -4.19 -48.14 -26.56
N LEU A 531 -4.02 -48.08 -25.23
CA LEU A 531 -3.73 -49.25 -24.41
C LEU A 531 -4.80 -50.32 -24.55
N TYR A 532 -6.08 -49.95 -24.50
CA TYR A 532 -7.19 -50.88 -24.71
C TYR A 532 -7.11 -51.55 -26.08
N VAL A 533 -6.85 -50.78 -27.14
CA VAL A 533 -6.67 -51.32 -28.50
C VAL A 533 -5.46 -52.25 -28.60
N ILE A 534 -4.33 -51.91 -27.97
CA ILE A 534 -3.13 -52.74 -27.94
C ILE A 534 -3.42 -54.07 -27.23
N VAL A 535 -4.03 -54.04 -26.04
CA VAL A 535 -4.38 -55.24 -25.28
C VAL A 535 -5.42 -56.09 -26.02
N HIS A 536 -6.43 -55.45 -26.61
CA HIS A 536 -7.48 -56.16 -27.36
C HIS A 536 -6.96 -56.78 -28.67
N ASN A 537 -6.00 -56.14 -29.34
CA ASN A 537 -5.36 -56.69 -30.54
C ASN A 537 -4.12 -57.55 -30.22
N PHE A 538 -3.72 -57.68 -28.96
CA PHE A 538 -2.61 -58.53 -28.53
C PHE A 538 -2.79 -60.00 -28.94
N PRO A 539 -3.99 -60.62 -28.83
CA PRO A 539 -4.22 -61.98 -29.32
C PRO A 539 -4.01 -62.09 -30.84
N ARG A 540 -4.42 -61.08 -31.62
CA ARG A 540 -4.24 -61.06 -33.08
C ARG A 540 -2.77 -60.90 -33.46
N ALA A 541 -2.03 -60.04 -32.75
CA ALA A 541 -0.58 -59.91 -32.92
C ALA A 541 0.14 -61.21 -32.54
N TYR A 542 -0.29 -61.88 -31.46
CA TYR A 542 0.24 -63.17 -31.02
C TYR A 542 -0.03 -64.30 -32.03
N PHE A 543 -1.26 -64.39 -32.56
CA PHE A 543 -1.58 -65.34 -33.65
C PHE A 543 -0.77 -65.06 -34.92
N LEU A 544 -0.52 -63.80 -35.26
CA LEU A 544 0.28 -63.41 -36.42
C LEU A 544 1.78 -63.74 -36.23
N ALA A 545 2.30 -63.57 -35.01
CA ALA A 545 3.65 -64.00 -34.62
C ALA A 545 3.81 -65.53 -34.65
N ILE A 546 2.82 -66.29 -34.17
CA ILE A 546 2.79 -67.77 -34.30
C ILE A 546 2.76 -68.18 -35.79
N ARG A 547 2.00 -67.49 -36.62
CA ARG A 547 1.92 -67.76 -38.07
C ARG A 547 3.22 -67.48 -38.81
N LEU A 548 3.99 -66.49 -38.36
CA LEU A 548 5.34 -66.19 -38.85
C LEU A 548 6.38 -67.20 -38.34
N SER A 549 6.26 -67.66 -37.09
CA SER A 549 7.17 -68.65 -36.50
C SER A 549 6.96 -70.07 -37.05
N THR A 550 5.72 -70.45 -37.36
CA THR A 550 5.36 -71.77 -37.93
C THR A 550 5.81 -71.95 -39.39
N LYS A 551 6.15 -70.88 -40.12
CA LYS A 551 6.79 -70.99 -41.45
C LYS A 551 8.26 -71.42 -41.39
N GLY A 552 8.88 -71.48 -40.20
CA GLY A 552 10.31 -71.75 -40.02
C GLY A 552 10.71 -73.16 -39.58
N LYS A 553 9.78 -74.12 -39.40
CA LYS A 553 10.11 -75.48 -38.96
C LYS A 553 9.35 -76.56 -39.74
N ASN A 554 9.90 -76.97 -40.88
CA ASN A 554 9.67 -78.27 -41.50
C ASN A 554 11.03 -78.91 -41.80
N HIS A 555 11.51 -79.77 -40.90
CA HIS A 555 12.36 -80.93 -41.20
C HIS A 555 12.65 -81.69 -39.89
N PHE A 556 12.06 -82.87 -39.71
CA PHE A 556 12.77 -84.15 -39.54
C PHE A 556 11.79 -85.31 -39.28
N CYS A 557 11.88 -86.33 -40.14
CA CYS A 557 11.30 -87.68 -40.01
C CYS A 557 11.88 -88.42 -38.79
N TYR A 558 11.25 -89.43 -38.19
CA TYR A 558 11.04 -90.79 -38.73
C TYR A 558 10.19 -91.68 -37.76
N PRO A 559 9.85 -92.96 -38.07
CA PRO A 559 8.53 -93.53 -37.83
C PRO A 559 8.53 -94.69 -36.80
N HIS A 560 7.35 -95.22 -36.44
CA HIS A 560 7.22 -96.63 -36.09
C HIS A 560 5.79 -97.15 -36.27
N MET A 561 5.69 -98.46 -36.32
CA MET A 561 4.85 -99.30 -37.16
C MET A 561 3.81 -100.10 -36.34
N SER A 562 2.64 -100.33 -36.94
CA SER A 562 1.72 -101.49 -36.80
C SER A 562 0.84 -101.71 -35.54
N THR A 563 -0.46 -101.50 -35.77
CA THR A 563 -1.65 -102.34 -35.46
C THR A 563 -1.63 -103.42 -34.35
N LYS A 564 -2.61 -103.35 -33.44
CA LYS A 564 -3.54 -104.47 -33.13
C LYS A 564 -4.75 -104.04 -32.30
N SER A 565 -5.82 -104.80 -32.49
CA SER A 565 -7.20 -104.65 -32.06
C SER A 565 -7.50 -105.19 -30.64
N ASP A 566 -8.69 -104.80 -30.15
CA ASP A 566 -9.66 -105.58 -29.35
C ASP A 566 -9.92 -105.24 -27.86
N ASN A 567 -11.22 -104.97 -27.62
CA ASN A 567 -12.11 -105.33 -26.50
C ASN A 567 -12.02 -104.53 -25.17
N LEU A 568 -13.06 -103.78 -24.75
CA LEU A 568 -14.42 -104.12 -24.21
C LEU A 568 -14.46 -104.32 -22.68
N ALA A 569 -15.13 -103.41 -21.95
CA ALA A 569 -15.96 -103.60 -20.73
C ALA A 569 -16.34 -102.21 -20.13
N GLN A 570 -17.58 -101.71 -20.25
CA GLN A 570 -18.76 -101.85 -19.35
C GLN A 570 -18.77 -100.93 -18.09
N ILE A 571 -19.49 -99.79 -18.17
CA ILE A 571 -20.73 -99.33 -17.45
C ILE A 571 -20.98 -99.87 -16.00
N PRO A 572 -21.63 -99.18 -15.01
CA PRO A 572 -22.65 -98.06 -15.04
C PRO A 572 -22.41 -96.90 -14.04
N LEU A 573 -23.10 -95.74 -13.96
CA LEU A 573 -24.49 -95.24 -14.16
C LEU A 573 -25.51 -95.55 -13.03
N ASN A 574 -25.80 -94.55 -12.17
CA ASN A 574 -27.06 -94.23 -11.45
C ASN A 574 -26.75 -93.39 -10.20
N ALA A 575 -27.55 -92.44 -9.70
CA ALA A 575 -28.78 -91.75 -10.11
C ALA A 575 -29.01 -90.57 -9.10
N ASP A 576 -29.76 -89.54 -9.51
CA ASP A 576 -30.19 -88.33 -8.77
C ASP A 576 -31.16 -88.62 -7.56
N PRO A 577 -31.96 -87.69 -6.94
CA PRO A 577 -31.94 -86.20 -6.77
C PRO A 577 -32.33 -85.65 -5.35
N ASN A 578 -31.98 -84.38 -5.05
CA ASN A 578 -32.68 -83.32 -4.25
C ASN A 578 -33.24 -83.61 -2.79
N PRO A 579 -33.94 -82.66 -2.11
CA PRO A 579 -33.37 -81.66 -1.18
C PRO A 579 -34.09 -81.62 0.21
N ILE A 580 -33.52 -81.05 1.28
CA ILE A 580 -34.29 -80.77 2.52
C ILE A 580 -33.92 -79.42 3.14
N ILE A 581 -34.98 -78.60 3.26
CA ILE A 581 -35.20 -77.39 4.05
C ILE A 581 -35.24 -77.76 5.55
N CYS A 582 -34.73 -76.90 6.44
CA CYS A 582 -35.37 -76.67 7.76
C CYS A 582 -34.93 -75.33 8.36
N ASP A 583 -35.96 -74.55 8.69
CA ASP A 583 -36.01 -73.29 9.41
C ASP A 583 -35.73 -73.41 10.93
N LEU A 584 -35.70 -72.23 11.55
CA LEU A 584 -36.07 -71.85 12.93
C LEU A 584 -34.97 -71.64 13.96
N GLY A 585 -34.97 -70.42 14.52
CA GLY A 585 -34.37 -70.11 15.81
C GLY A 585 -34.20 -68.61 16.08
N ASP A 586 -35.30 -67.87 16.19
CA ASP A 586 -35.36 -66.52 16.78
C ASP A 586 -34.71 -66.47 18.18
N PHE A 587 -34.04 -65.36 18.52
CA PHE A 587 -34.17 -64.75 19.86
C PHE A 587 -33.83 -63.24 19.85
N HIS A 588 -34.88 -62.48 20.16
CA HIS A 588 -35.00 -61.06 20.54
C HIS A 588 -33.89 -60.52 21.48
N GLU A 589 -33.25 -59.39 21.12
CA GLU A 589 -33.38 -58.03 21.74
C GLU A 589 -32.54 -57.77 23.02
N PRO A 590 -32.37 -56.53 23.56
CA PRO A 590 -32.21 -55.20 22.92
C PRO A 590 -31.30 -54.19 23.70
N TYR A 591 -31.22 -52.93 23.20
CA TYR A 591 -31.01 -51.65 23.95
C TYR A 591 -29.61 -51.42 24.61
N GLU A 592 -28.98 -50.24 24.74
CA GLU A 592 -29.39 -48.83 24.64
C GLU A 592 -28.14 -47.89 24.57
N MET A 593 -28.43 -46.64 24.18
CA MET A 593 -27.67 -45.38 24.13
C MET A 593 -26.51 -45.13 25.13
N ARG A 594 -25.50 -44.34 24.68
CA ARG A 594 -25.27 -42.91 25.09
C ARG A 594 -23.93 -42.36 24.57
N ARG A 595 -23.98 -41.28 23.79
CA ARG A 595 -23.03 -40.14 23.89
C ARG A 595 -23.48 -39.24 25.08
N PRO A 596 -22.85 -38.11 25.48
CA PRO A 596 -21.70 -37.37 24.89
C PRO A 596 -20.72 -36.73 25.92
N LEU A 597 -19.85 -35.84 25.39
CA LEU A 597 -19.09 -34.72 26.00
C LEU A 597 -17.72 -35.12 26.59
N TYR A 598 -16.61 -34.44 26.26
CA TYR A 598 -16.39 -33.05 25.87
C TYR A 598 -15.55 -32.88 24.60
#